data_AF-A0A0L6JNX5-F1
#
_entry.id   AF-A0A0L6JNX5-F1
#
_cell.length_a   1.000
_cell.length_b   1.000
_cell.length_c   1.000
_cell.angle_alpha   90.00
_cell.angle_beta   90.00
_cell.angle_gamma   90.00
#
_symmetry.space_group_name_H-M   'P 1'
#
loop_
_entity.id
_entity.type
_entity.pdbx_description
1 polymer ?
#
loop_
_entity_poly.entity_id
_entity_poly.type
_entity_poly.pdbx_seq_one_letter_code
_entity_poly.pdbx_strand_id
1 'polypeptide(L)'
;MNIDRQITKLKEKPQIIVGSAGRILELIRKKKITAHTVKSIIIDEADRLMLENTCEDVKAIIKTTLKERQILMFSATISVQTVKKAEEIMKEPIYIEIEEVIAVPETIEHIYFVAEERDKIDTLRKLLRTINPERAIIFAGKSDEIEIILSKLLYHKFSVHAIHGANIKLDRKKALDDFKSGKVPILLASDIAARGLDISGITHVFNLNVPEDPKAYVHRVGRTGRAGNSGMAVSIVSPKEVATIKIYRNTLKINISEKTLYEGKIVEPGKRRSFKRVSKK
;
A
#
# COMPACT_ATOMS: atom_id res chain seq x y z
N MET A 1 17.80 6.66 -10.55
CA MET A 1 17.57 7.14 -11.93
C MET A 1 18.53 8.26 -12.20
N ASN A 2 19.43 8.08 -13.17
CA ASN A 2 20.36 9.10 -13.62
C ASN A 2 19.55 10.22 -14.32
N ILE A 3 19.76 11.48 -13.90
CA ILE A 3 19.09 12.66 -14.48
C ILE A 3 19.49 12.88 -15.94
N ASP A 4 20.71 12.53 -16.34
CA ASP A 4 21.20 12.71 -17.70
C ASP A 4 20.38 11.89 -18.70
N ARG A 5 20.01 10.66 -18.33
CA ARG A 5 19.13 9.82 -19.14
C ARG A 5 17.74 10.44 -19.31
N GLN A 6 17.22 11.12 -18.28
CA GLN A 6 15.93 11.83 -18.35
C GLN A 6 16.04 13.05 -19.28
N ILE A 7 17.14 13.81 -19.17
CA ILE A 7 17.42 14.95 -20.04
C ILE A 7 17.52 14.52 -21.50
N THR A 8 18.17 13.38 -21.80
CA THR A 8 18.24 12.84 -23.15
C THR A 8 16.85 12.51 -23.70
N LYS A 9 16.00 11.82 -22.93
CA LYS A 9 14.62 11.53 -23.34
C LYS A 9 13.77 12.79 -23.56
N LEU A 10 13.97 13.85 -22.77
CA LEU A 10 13.25 15.11 -22.95
C LEU A 10 13.59 15.82 -24.27
N LYS A 11 14.75 15.53 -24.89
CA LYS A 11 15.08 16.07 -26.22
C LYS A 11 14.16 15.55 -27.32
N GLU A 12 13.52 14.41 -27.12
CA GLU A 12 12.51 13.86 -28.04
C GLU A 12 11.18 14.64 -28.01
N LYS A 13 11.07 15.67 -27.13
CA LYS A 13 9.88 16.51 -26.95
C LYS A 13 8.62 15.65 -26.68
N PRO A 14 8.59 14.93 -25.54
CA PRO A 14 7.43 14.13 -25.19
C PRO A 14 6.23 15.04 -24.86
N GLN A 15 5.04 14.58 -25.26
CA GLN A 15 3.78 15.30 -25.07
C GLN A 15 3.21 15.11 -23.66
N ILE A 16 3.60 14.02 -22.99
CA ILE A 16 3.17 13.68 -21.64
C ILE A 16 4.41 13.40 -20.79
N ILE A 17 4.48 14.02 -19.62
CA ILE A 17 5.56 13.83 -18.65
C ILE A 17 4.93 13.36 -17.34
N VAL A 18 5.41 12.23 -16.83
CA VAL A 18 4.97 11.66 -15.54
C VAL A 18 6.17 11.58 -14.60
N GLY A 19 6.01 12.04 -13.36
CA GLY A 19 7.08 12.03 -12.37
C GLY A 19 6.65 12.64 -11.04
N SER A 20 7.49 12.49 -10.01
CA SER A 20 7.27 13.14 -8.72
C SER A 20 7.45 14.65 -8.84
N ALA A 21 6.71 15.42 -8.03
CA ALA A 21 6.72 16.88 -8.04
C ALA A 21 8.14 17.45 -7.95
N GLY A 22 8.93 17.05 -6.95
CA GLY A 22 10.31 17.52 -6.79
C GLY A 22 11.21 17.26 -8.02
N ARG A 23 11.07 16.12 -8.72
CA ARG A 23 11.86 15.83 -9.93
C ARG A 23 11.40 16.65 -11.13
N ILE A 24 10.08 16.82 -11.30
CA ILE A 24 9.55 17.68 -12.38
C ILE A 24 10.01 19.12 -12.16
N LEU A 25 9.89 19.64 -10.92
CA LEU A 25 10.34 20.98 -10.57
C LEU A 25 11.85 21.17 -10.81
N GLU A 26 12.67 20.18 -10.45
CA GLU A 26 14.11 20.18 -10.75
C GLU A 26 14.40 20.31 -12.25
N LEU A 27 13.68 19.55 -13.09
CA LEU A 27 13.85 19.57 -14.55
C LEU A 27 13.33 20.87 -15.19
N ILE A 28 12.26 21.47 -14.67
CA ILE A 28 11.79 22.80 -15.05
C ILE A 28 12.85 23.86 -14.71
N ARG A 29 13.38 23.84 -13.47
CA ARG A 29 14.44 24.77 -13.03
C ARG A 29 15.70 24.66 -13.88
N LYS A 30 16.06 23.46 -14.33
CA LYS A 30 17.17 23.22 -15.29
C LYS A 30 16.84 23.58 -16.74
N LYS A 31 15.66 24.17 -17.00
CA LYS A 31 15.15 24.53 -18.34
C LYS A 31 15.10 23.34 -19.31
N LYS A 32 14.85 22.14 -18.79
CA LYS A 32 14.72 20.91 -19.59
C LYS A 32 13.28 20.57 -19.91
N ILE A 33 12.34 21.09 -19.12
CA ILE A 33 10.91 21.07 -19.40
C ILE A 33 10.46 22.50 -19.66
N THR A 34 9.81 22.70 -20.80
CA THR A 34 9.29 24.00 -21.23
C THR A 34 7.93 24.25 -20.57
N ALA A 35 7.92 24.73 -19.32
CA ALA A 35 6.70 24.83 -18.53
C ALA A 35 5.62 25.75 -19.14
N HIS A 36 5.98 26.73 -19.97
CA HIS A 36 5.00 27.63 -20.59
C HIS A 36 4.14 26.97 -21.69
N THR A 37 4.53 25.79 -22.19
CA THR A 37 3.70 25.05 -23.16
C THR A 37 2.73 24.08 -22.49
N VAL A 38 2.76 23.97 -21.16
CA VAL A 38 1.92 23.04 -20.40
C VAL A 38 0.50 23.60 -20.31
N LYS A 39 -0.46 22.90 -20.91
CA LYS A 39 -1.88 23.25 -20.89
C LYS A 39 -2.69 22.49 -19.83
N SER A 40 -2.17 21.36 -19.35
CA SER A 40 -2.86 20.50 -18.39
C SER A 40 -1.90 19.96 -17.34
N ILE A 41 -2.34 19.95 -16.07
CA ILE A 41 -1.62 19.37 -14.94
C ILE A 41 -2.56 18.39 -14.25
N ILE A 42 -2.11 17.15 -14.12
CA ILE A 42 -2.83 16.09 -13.40
C ILE A 42 -2.08 15.81 -12.09
N ILE A 43 -2.81 15.88 -10.98
CA ILE A 43 -2.31 15.63 -9.63
C ILE A 43 -3.04 14.39 -9.13
N ASP A 44 -2.34 13.27 -9.12
CA ASP A 44 -2.84 12.00 -8.60
C ASP A 44 -2.36 11.77 -7.16
N GLU A 45 -3.13 11.03 -6.36
CA GLU A 45 -2.95 10.91 -4.90
C GLU A 45 -2.85 12.29 -4.19
N ALA A 46 -3.79 13.20 -4.48
CA ALA A 46 -3.75 14.59 -4.01
C ALA A 46 -3.73 14.73 -2.48
N ASP A 47 -4.32 13.79 -1.73
CA ASP A 47 -4.21 13.70 -0.27
C ASP A 47 -2.77 13.71 0.24
N ARG A 48 -1.84 13.12 -0.52
CA ARG A 48 -0.41 13.11 -0.18
C ARG A 48 0.32 14.31 -0.73
N LEU A 49 0.03 14.68 -1.97
CA LEU A 49 0.70 15.81 -2.63
C LEU A 49 0.33 17.15 -1.98
N MET A 50 -0.79 17.21 -1.25
CA MET A 50 -1.21 18.37 -0.47
C MET A 50 -0.67 18.38 0.97
N LEU A 51 0.21 17.46 1.37
CA LEU A 51 0.98 17.59 2.62
C LEU A 51 2.01 18.72 2.51
N GLU A 52 2.34 19.41 3.61
CA GLU A 52 3.09 20.69 3.60
C GLU A 52 4.30 20.71 2.67
N ASN A 53 5.28 19.83 2.86
CA ASN A 53 6.52 19.85 2.06
C ASN A 53 6.31 19.55 0.57
N THR A 54 5.34 18.70 0.23
CA THR A 54 5.08 18.31 -1.17
C THR A 54 4.16 19.30 -1.88
N CYS A 55 3.28 19.96 -1.12
CA CYS A 55 2.36 20.96 -1.63
C CYS A 55 3.12 22.17 -2.21
N GLU A 56 4.21 22.57 -1.57
CA GLU A 56 5.04 23.67 -2.05
C GLU A 56 5.71 23.35 -3.40
N ASP A 57 6.18 22.12 -3.61
CA ASP A 57 6.72 21.69 -4.90
C ASP A 57 5.64 21.76 -6.00
N VAL A 58 4.42 21.30 -5.70
CA VAL A 58 3.28 21.35 -6.63
C VAL A 58 2.91 22.81 -6.96
N LYS A 59 2.75 23.65 -5.94
CA LYS A 59 2.50 25.10 -6.11
C LYS A 59 3.59 25.76 -6.94
N ALA A 60 4.85 25.40 -6.74
CA ALA A 60 5.98 25.93 -7.50
C ALA A 60 5.90 25.54 -8.98
N ILE A 61 5.62 24.26 -9.30
CA ILE A 61 5.42 23.82 -10.70
C ILE A 61 4.31 24.64 -11.35
N ILE A 62 3.16 24.75 -10.69
CA ILE A 62 1.97 25.44 -11.18
C ILE A 62 2.30 26.91 -11.47
N LYS A 63 3.07 27.59 -10.60
CA LYS A 63 3.54 28.97 -10.81
C LYS A 63 4.46 29.13 -12.03
N THR A 64 5.17 28.07 -12.46
CA THR A 64 6.02 28.13 -13.66
C THR A 64 5.26 27.99 -14.98
N THR A 65 3.98 27.61 -14.94
CA THR A 65 3.12 27.44 -16.12
C THR A 65 2.23 28.66 -16.37
N LEU A 66 1.72 28.80 -17.59
CA LEU A 66 0.79 29.89 -17.93
C LEU A 66 -0.53 29.77 -17.16
N LYS A 67 -1.21 30.91 -16.93
CA LYS A 67 -2.48 30.96 -16.19
C LYS A 67 -3.59 30.16 -16.87
N GLU A 68 -3.60 30.15 -18.20
CA GLU A 68 -4.55 29.38 -19.00
C GLU A 68 -4.11 27.92 -19.06
N ARG A 69 -4.57 27.14 -18.08
CA ARG A 69 -4.30 25.70 -17.95
C ARG A 69 -5.45 25.01 -17.24
N GLN A 70 -5.65 23.74 -17.55
CA GLN A 70 -6.54 22.86 -16.81
C GLN A 70 -5.76 22.19 -15.67
N ILE A 71 -6.34 22.13 -14.48
CA ILE A 71 -5.82 21.32 -13.37
C ILE A 71 -6.86 20.26 -13.06
N LEU A 72 -6.43 19.01 -12.94
CA LEU A 72 -7.26 17.91 -12.46
C LEU A 72 -6.60 17.32 -11.22
N MET A 73 -7.37 17.14 -10.15
CA MET A 73 -6.91 16.50 -8.93
C MET A 73 -7.72 15.24 -8.67
N PHE A 74 -7.01 14.14 -8.38
CA PHE A 74 -7.59 12.85 -8.05
C PHE A 74 -7.04 12.40 -6.69
N SER A 75 -7.92 11.87 -5.85
CA SER A 75 -7.53 11.26 -4.58
C SER A 75 -8.59 10.26 -4.14
N ALA A 76 -8.13 9.16 -3.54
CA ALA A 76 -9.02 8.19 -2.90
C ALA A 76 -9.60 8.71 -1.57
N THR A 77 -8.99 9.74 -0.96
CA THR A 77 -9.46 10.30 0.32
C THR A 77 -9.40 11.81 0.30
N ILE A 78 -10.55 12.47 0.33
CA ILE A 78 -10.60 13.93 0.36
C ILE A 78 -10.76 14.40 1.81
N SER A 79 -9.70 15.00 2.36
CA SER A 79 -9.77 15.68 3.66
C SER A 79 -10.15 17.15 3.48
N VAL A 80 -10.70 17.79 4.51
CA VAL A 80 -11.01 19.24 4.50
C VAL A 80 -9.74 20.07 4.18
N GLN A 81 -8.58 19.63 4.66
CA GLN A 81 -7.31 20.30 4.36
C GLN A 81 -6.93 20.16 2.88
N THR A 82 -7.13 18.99 2.28
CA THR A 82 -6.91 18.73 0.86
C THR A 82 -7.81 19.63 0.00
N VAL A 83 -9.09 19.76 0.36
CA VAL A 83 -10.05 20.63 -0.34
C VAL A 83 -9.60 22.09 -0.31
N LYS A 84 -9.30 22.63 0.88
CA LYS A 84 -8.84 24.02 1.03
C LYS A 84 -7.60 24.31 0.18
N LYS A 85 -6.62 23.40 0.19
CA LYS A 85 -5.41 23.54 -0.64
C LYS A 85 -5.70 23.43 -2.13
N ALA A 86 -6.67 22.60 -2.54
CA ALA A 86 -7.11 22.53 -3.92
C ALA A 86 -7.76 23.85 -4.37
N GLU A 87 -8.62 24.44 -3.54
CA GLU A 87 -9.27 25.74 -3.80
C GLU A 87 -8.27 26.90 -3.95
N GLU A 88 -7.16 26.87 -3.20
CA GLU A 88 -6.08 27.86 -3.36
C GLU A 88 -5.36 27.76 -4.71
N ILE A 89 -5.35 26.57 -5.32
CA ILE A 89 -4.55 26.23 -6.49
C ILE A 89 -5.38 26.25 -7.78
N MET A 90 -6.63 25.84 -7.69
CA MET A 90 -7.54 25.66 -8.82
C MET A 90 -8.45 26.87 -8.96
N LYS A 91 -8.76 27.25 -10.21
CA LYS A 91 -9.77 28.27 -10.50
C LYS A 91 -11.13 27.59 -10.60
N GLU A 92 -12.06 27.95 -9.72
CA GLU A 92 -13.47 27.48 -9.75
C GLU A 92 -13.59 25.95 -9.90
N PRO A 93 -13.06 25.15 -8.95
CA PRO A 93 -13.03 23.70 -9.07
C PRO A 93 -14.44 23.10 -9.06
N ILE A 94 -14.70 22.16 -9.97
CA ILE A 94 -15.88 21.30 -9.94
C ILE A 94 -15.56 20.09 -9.08
N TYR A 95 -16.38 19.85 -8.06
CA TYR A 95 -16.24 18.68 -7.20
C TYR A 95 -17.04 17.51 -7.77
N ILE A 96 -16.34 16.42 -8.03
CA ILE A 96 -16.95 15.14 -8.40
C ILE A 96 -16.57 14.15 -7.30
N GLU A 97 -17.51 13.91 -6.41
CA GLU A 97 -17.41 12.83 -5.43
C GLU A 97 -18.15 11.63 -5.99
N ILE A 98 -17.41 10.55 -6.24
CA ILE A 98 -18.03 9.25 -6.47
C ILE A 98 -18.30 8.72 -5.08
N GLU A 99 -19.57 8.45 -4.75
CA GLU A 99 -19.91 7.63 -3.57
C GLU A 99 -19.27 6.25 -3.78
N GLU A 100 -18.01 6.11 -3.40
CA GLU A 100 -17.43 4.81 -3.15
C GLU A 100 -18.19 4.25 -1.96
N VAL A 101 -19.16 3.38 -2.24
CA VAL A 101 -19.35 2.24 -1.35
C VAL A 101 -17.95 1.72 -1.15
N ILE A 102 -17.42 1.75 0.08
CA ILE A 102 -16.10 1.23 0.40
C ILE A 102 -16.17 -0.29 0.20
N ALA A 103 -16.20 -0.70 -1.06
CA ALA A 103 -16.55 -2.01 -1.53
C ALA A 103 -15.23 -2.73 -1.64
N VAL A 104 -14.86 -3.39 -0.55
CA VAL A 104 -13.86 -4.42 -0.64
C VAL A 104 -14.43 -5.51 -1.56
N PRO A 105 -13.68 -5.96 -2.59
CA PRO A 105 -14.17 -7.02 -3.45
C PRO A 105 -14.63 -8.22 -2.62
N GLU A 106 -15.84 -8.73 -2.87
CA GLU A 106 -16.39 -9.91 -2.18
C GLU A 106 -15.52 -11.15 -2.39
N THR A 107 -14.64 -11.12 -3.39
CA THR A 107 -13.66 -12.17 -3.70
C THR A 107 -12.52 -12.27 -2.68
N ILE A 108 -12.41 -11.33 -1.74
CA ILE A 108 -11.37 -11.35 -0.69
C ILE A 108 -11.92 -11.98 0.58
N GLU A 109 -11.30 -13.08 1.02
CA GLU A 109 -11.54 -13.63 2.36
C GLU A 109 -10.77 -12.83 3.40
N HIS A 110 -11.48 -12.33 4.42
CA HIS A 110 -10.87 -11.57 5.52
C HIS A 110 -10.83 -12.40 6.80
N ILE A 111 -9.63 -12.66 7.32
CA ILE A 111 -9.42 -13.35 8.59
C ILE A 111 -8.46 -12.59 9.50
N TYR A 112 -8.60 -12.79 10.81
CA TYR A 112 -7.65 -12.26 11.77
C TYR A 112 -7.27 -13.28 12.84
N PHE A 113 -6.06 -13.11 13.38
CA PHE A 113 -5.51 -13.91 14.47
C PHE A 113 -5.12 -12.98 15.61
N VAL A 114 -5.50 -13.34 16.84
CA VAL A 114 -5.10 -12.61 18.04
C VAL A 114 -3.77 -13.16 18.55
N ALA A 115 -2.77 -12.29 18.71
CA ALA A 115 -1.46 -12.62 19.25
C ALA A 115 -0.90 -11.43 20.04
N GLU A 116 -0.18 -11.69 21.14
CA GLU A 116 0.56 -10.63 21.84
C GLU A 116 1.60 -9.98 20.92
N GLU A 117 1.94 -8.71 21.16
CA GLU A 117 2.82 -7.94 20.26
C GLU A 117 4.15 -8.64 20.01
N ARG A 118 4.74 -9.21 21.07
CA ARG A 118 5.98 -9.98 21.01
C ARG A 118 5.88 -11.27 20.17
N ASP A 119 4.68 -11.83 20.05
CA ASP A 119 4.38 -13.10 19.41
C ASP A 119 3.85 -12.94 17.97
N LYS A 120 3.58 -11.71 17.52
CA LYS A 120 3.08 -11.43 16.17
C LYS A 120 4.01 -11.93 15.06
N ILE A 121 5.32 -11.73 15.19
CA ILE A 121 6.29 -12.18 14.18
C ILE A 121 6.33 -13.71 14.11
N ASP A 122 6.27 -14.39 15.25
CA ASP A 122 6.22 -15.86 15.28
C ASP A 122 4.90 -16.40 14.70
N THR A 123 3.80 -15.71 14.99
CA THR A 123 2.49 -16.01 14.40
C THR A 123 2.50 -15.86 12.88
N LEU A 124 3.05 -14.74 12.37
CA LEU A 124 3.24 -14.51 10.94
C LEU A 124 4.04 -15.63 10.29
N ARG A 125 5.18 -16.00 10.88
CA ARG A 125 6.04 -17.08 10.41
C ARG A 125 5.26 -18.40 10.30
N LYS A 126 4.50 -18.77 11.32
CA LYS A 126 3.67 -19.99 11.33
C LYS A 126 2.61 -19.93 10.24
N LEU A 127 1.91 -18.81 10.10
CA LEU A 127 0.88 -18.61 9.09
C LEU A 127 1.44 -18.68 7.67
N LEU A 128 2.61 -18.09 7.40
CA LEU A 128 3.25 -18.19 6.09
C LEU A 128 3.59 -19.65 5.73
N ARG A 129 4.00 -20.48 6.69
CA ARG A 129 4.24 -21.92 6.43
C ARG A 129 2.95 -22.70 6.23
N THR A 130 1.92 -22.42 7.03
CA THR A 130 0.64 -23.13 6.96
C THR A 130 -0.14 -22.78 5.70
N ILE A 131 -0.19 -21.49 5.34
CA ILE A 131 -0.90 -21.00 4.16
C ILE A 131 -0.09 -21.26 2.89
N ASN A 132 1.24 -21.17 2.97
CA ASN A 132 2.16 -21.31 1.85
C ASN A 132 1.74 -20.50 0.60
N PRO A 133 1.64 -19.16 0.74
CA PRO A 133 1.08 -18.32 -0.32
C PRO A 133 1.98 -18.29 -1.56
N GLU A 134 1.38 -18.34 -2.75
CA GLU A 134 2.10 -18.20 -4.01
C GLU A 134 2.79 -16.83 -4.15
N ARG A 135 2.07 -15.77 -3.76
CA ARG A 135 2.60 -14.40 -3.75
C ARG A 135 1.95 -13.61 -2.63
N ALA A 136 2.75 -13.15 -1.68
CA ALA A 136 2.28 -12.43 -0.50
C ALA A 136 2.95 -11.07 -0.34
N ILE A 137 2.16 -10.07 0.06
CA ILE A 137 2.67 -8.81 0.60
C ILE A 137 2.37 -8.74 2.09
N ILE A 138 3.36 -8.35 2.89
CA ILE A 138 3.26 -8.21 4.33
C ILE A 138 3.43 -6.73 4.65
N PHE A 139 2.41 -6.11 5.22
CA PHE A 139 2.45 -4.74 5.70
C PHE A 139 2.89 -4.72 7.15
N ALA A 140 3.96 -3.98 7.42
CA ALA A 140 4.47 -3.72 8.76
C ALA A 140 4.76 -2.22 8.95
N GLY A 141 4.93 -1.81 10.20
CA GLY A 141 5.08 -0.42 10.62
C GLY A 141 6.37 0.24 10.15
N LYS A 142 7.29 0.47 11.10
CA LYS A 142 8.48 1.32 10.88
C LYS A 142 9.61 0.55 10.17
N SER A 143 10.54 1.28 9.56
CA SER A 143 11.72 0.71 8.88
C SER A 143 12.50 -0.27 9.76
N ASP A 144 12.74 0.09 11.03
CA ASP A 144 13.54 -0.75 11.94
C ASP A 144 12.84 -2.06 12.28
N GLU A 145 11.51 -2.02 12.43
CA GLU A 145 10.68 -3.21 12.65
C GLU A 145 10.72 -4.13 11.43
N ILE A 146 10.65 -3.55 10.23
CA ILE A 146 10.74 -4.27 8.95
C ILE A 146 12.07 -5.04 8.86
N GLU A 147 13.19 -4.43 9.23
CA GLU A 147 14.51 -5.08 9.21
C GLU A 147 14.61 -6.25 10.21
N ILE A 148 14.01 -6.09 11.39
CA ILE A 148 13.91 -7.17 12.40
C ILE A 148 13.08 -8.34 11.86
N ILE A 149 11.93 -8.06 11.24
CA ILE A 149 11.06 -9.09 10.66
C ILE A 149 11.78 -9.78 9.50
N LEU A 150 12.42 -9.01 8.61
CA LEU A 150 13.17 -9.54 7.46
C LEU A 150 14.24 -10.52 7.94
N SER A 151 15.06 -10.11 8.92
CA SER A 151 16.14 -10.93 9.47
C SER A 151 15.61 -12.26 10.04
N LYS A 152 14.50 -12.21 10.79
CA LYS A 152 13.85 -13.41 11.34
C LYS A 152 13.31 -14.32 10.23
N LEU A 153 12.64 -13.78 9.22
CA LEU A 153 12.11 -14.58 8.11
C LEU A 153 13.24 -15.23 7.28
N LEU A 154 14.31 -14.51 7.00
CA LEU A 154 15.49 -15.06 6.30
C LEU A 154 16.17 -16.17 7.11
N TYR A 155 16.33 -15.98 8.43
CA TYR A 155 16.85 -17.02 9.33
C TYR A 155 16.01 -18.31 9.24
N HIS A 156 14.69 -18.18 9.17
CA HIS A 156 13.75 -19.29 8.99
C HIS A 156 13.55 -19.74 7.54
N LYS A 157 14.48 -19.37 6.64
CA LYS A 157 14.56 -19.84 5.24
C LYS A 157 13.32 -19.49 4.40
N PHE A 158 12.72 -18.32 4.64
CA PHE A 158 11.76 -17.75 3.71
C PHE A 158 12.49 -16.99 2.61
N SER A 159 12.01 -17.11 1.37
CA SER A 159 12.42 -16.24 0.27
C SER A 159 11.59 -14.95 0.36
N VAL A 160 12.21 -13.89 0.87
CA VAL A 160 11.54 -12.61 1.16
C VAL A 160 12.46 -11.42 0.86
N HIS A 161 11.88 -10.35 0.32
CA HIS A 161 12.50 -9.04 0.25
C HIS A 161 11.72 -8.01 1.06
N ALA A 162 12.41 -6.96 1.51
CA ALA A 162 11.78 -5.82 2.18
C ALA A 162 11.87 -4.54 1.34
N ILE A 163 10.85 -3.69 1.45
CA ILE A 163 10.85 -2.33 0.92
C ILE A 163 10.26 -1.35 1.95
N HIS A 164 11.08 -0.41 2.37
CA HIS A 164 10.77 0.67 3.29
C HIS A 164 11.52 1.96 2.89
N GLY A 165 11.32 3.05 3.64
CA GLY A 165 11.79 4.38 3.26
C GLY A 165 13.32 4.54 3.23
N ALA A 166 14.06 3.69 3.93
CA ALA A 166 15.52 3.77 4.00
C ALA A 166 16.25 2.97 2.90
N ASN A 167 15.54 2.14 2.12
CA ASN A 167 16.21 1.40 1.04
C ASN A 167 16.70 2.34 -0.05
N ILE A 168 17.91 2.07 -0.54
CA ILE A 168 18.46 2.76 -1.69
C ILE A 168 17.65 2.37 -2.93
N LYS A 169 17.53 3.30 -3.89
CA LYS A 169 16.72 3.12 -5.11
C LYS A 169 17.07 1.84 -5.88
N LEU A 170 18.32 1.40 -5.86
CA LEU A 170 18.77 0.19 -6.55
C LEU A 170 18.20 -1.07 -5.89
N ASP A 171 18.31 -1.17 -4.56
CA ASP A 171 17.80 -2.31 -3.79
C ASP A 171 16.28 -2.40 -3.87
N ARG A 172 15.60 -1.26 -3.77
CA ARG A 172 14.15 -1.18 -3.96
C ARG A 172 13.75 -1.70 -5.34
N LYS A 173 14.47 -1.31 -6.40
CA LYS A 173 14.18 -1.77 -7.76
C LYS A 173 14.38 -3.29 -7.86
N LYS A 174 15.51 -3.80 -7.38
CA LYS A 174 15.81 -5.24 -7.39
C LYS A 174 14.75 -6.06 -6.64
N ALA A 175 14.37 -5.62 -5.44
CA ALA A 175 13.32 -6.26 -4.65
C ALA A 175 11.98 -6.33 -5.40
N LEU A 176 11.60 -5.24 -6.08
CA LEU A 176 10.39 -5.21 -6.90
C LEU A 176 10.47 -6.10 -8.12
N ASP A 177 11.59 -6.09 -8.84
CA ASP A 177 11.79 -6.89 -10.05
C ASP A 177 11.79 -8.40 -9.70
N ASP A 178 12.48 -8.79 -8.62
CA ASP A 178 12.52 -10.18 -8.12
C ASP A 178 11.14 -10.62 -7.58
N PHE A 179 10.35 -9.73 -6.97
CA PHE A 179 8.99 -10.04 -6.55
C PHE A 179 8.01 -10.14 -7.73
N LYS A 180 8.06 -9.21 -8.69
CA LYS A 180 7.19 -9.22 -9.88
C LYS A 180 7.41 -10.45 -10.76
N SER A 181 8.67 -10.86 -10.91
CA SER A 181 9.04 -12.08 -11.65
C SER A 181 8.69 -13.38 -10.92
N GLY A 182 8.30 -13.32 -9.64
CA GLY A 182 7.99 -14.49 -8.84
C GLY A 182 9.21 -15.23 -8.26
N LYS A 183 10.43 -14.74 -8.52
CA LYS A 183 11.67 -15.28 -7.94
C LYS A 183 11.66 -15.21 -6.41
N VAL A 184 11.05 -14.15 -5.87
CA VAL A 184 10.81 -14.00 -4.44
C VAL A 184 9.30 -13.90 -4.21
N PRO A 185 8.66 -14.86 -3.52
CA PRO A 185 7.21 -14.90 -3.36
C PRO A 185 6.68 -13.97 -2.28
N ILE A 186 7.54 -13.44 -1.39
CA ILE A 186 7.12 -12.62 -0.25
C ILE A 186 7.77 -11.23 -0.32
N LEU A 187 6.94 -10.20 -0.22
CA LEU A 187 7.37 -8.80 -0.11
C LEU A 187 6.92 -8.22 1.23
N LEU A 188 7.86 -7.87 2.09
CA LEU A 188 7.62 -7.09 3.30
C LEU A 188 7.69 -5.60 2.96
N ALA A 189 6.69 -4.81 3.34
CA ALA A 189 6.66 -3.40 2.99
C ALA A 189 6.02 -2.51 4.06
N SER A 190 6.46 -1.24 4.10
CA SER A 190 5.70 -0.19 4.80
C SER A 190 4.62 0.40 3.90
N ASP A 191 3.60 1.03 4.49
CA ASP A 191 2.53 1.71 3.73
C ASP A 191 3.07 2.71 2.71
N ILE A 192 4.09 3.47 3.09
CA ILE A 192 4.69 4.48 2.21
C ILE A 192 5.38 3.81 1.03
N ALA A 193 6.08 2.71 1.30
CA ALA A 193 6.83 2.00 0.28
C ALA A 193 5.95 1.21 -0.69
N ALA A 194 4.80 0.72 -0.23
CA ALA A 194 3.89 -0.11 -1.01
C ALA A 194 2.87 0.66 -1.86
N ARG A 195 2.71 1.98 -1.64
CA ARG A 195 1.84 2.83 -2.46
C ARG A 195 2.38 2.99 -3.88
N GLY A 196 1.47 3.09 -4.85
CA GLY A 196 1.80 3.13 -6.28
C GLY A 196 2.46 1.86 -6.82
N LEU A 197 2.57 0.78 -6.02
CA LEU A 197 3.02 -0.51 -6.54
C LEU A 197 1.91 -1.12 -7.38
N ASP A 198 2.07 -1.03 -8.70
CA ASP A 198 1.31 -1.82 -9.65
C ASP A 198 1.96 -3.21 -9.78
N ILE A 199 1.40 -4.15 -9.01
CA ILE A 199 1.81 -5.55 -8.99
C ILE A 199 0.53 -6.39 -9.06
N SER A 200 0.39 -7.14 -10.15
CA SER A 200 -0.69 -8.11 -10.35
C SER A 200 -0.35 -9.44 -9.66
N GLY A 201 -1.38 -10.28 -9.47
CA GLY A 201 -1.21 -11.66 -9.00
C GLY A 201 -0.78 -11.81 -7.54
N ILE A 202 -0.95 -10.80 -6.69
CA ILE A 202 -0.82 -10.97 -5.24
C ILE A 202 -2.02 -11.79 -4.79
N THR A 203 -1.76 -12.97 -4.21
CA THR A 203 -2.82 -13.85 -3.70
C THR A 203 -3.13 -13.54 -2.23
N HIS A 204 -2.13 -13.11 -1.47
CA HIS A 204 -2.26 -12.89 -0.03
C HIS A 204 -1.74 -11.53 0.43
N VAL A 205 -2.50 -10.90 1.32
CA VAL A 205 -2.10 -9.68 2.03
C VAL A 205 -2.06 -9.99 3.52
N PHE A 206 -0.91 -9.76 4.16
CA PHE A 206 -0.75 -9.89 5.60
C PHE A 206 -0.63 -8.49 6.23
N ASN A 207 -1.44 -8.18 7.24
CA ASN A 207 -1.29 -6.99 8.07
C ASN A 207 -0.70 -7.40 9.41
N LEU A 208 0.57 -7.05 9.66
CA LEU A 208 1.20 -7.29 10.97
C LEU A 208 0.86 -6.19 11.97
N ASN A 209 0.62 -4.97 11.48
CA ASN A 209 0.05 -3.87 12.22
C ASN A 209 -1.18 -3.40 11.45
N VAL A 210 -2.36 -3.37 12.07
CA VAL A 210 -3.59 -2.92 11.41
C VAL A 210 -3.64 -1.39 11.40
N PRO A 211 -4.01 -0.74 10.28
CA PRO A 211 -4.09 0.71 10.25
C PRO A 211 -5.25 1.25 11.11
N GLU A 212 -5.17 2.45 11.65
CA GLU A 212 -6.32 2.98 12.42
C GLU A 212 -7.52 3.30 11.51
N ASP A 213 -7.25 3.78 10.29
CA ASP A 213 -8.25 4.15 9.30
C ASP A 213 -8.74 2.93 8.47
N PRO A 214 -10.05 2.63 8.46
CA PRO A 214 -10.64 1.61 7.59
C PRO A 214 -10.33 1.81 6.10
N LYS A 215 -10.20 3.05 5.60
CA LYS A 215 -9.85 3.29 4.19
C LYS A 215 -8.42 2.83 3.89
N ALA A 216 -7.49 3.05 4.81
CA ALA A 216 -6.13 2.53 4.69
C ALA A 216 -6.10 1.00 4.67
N TYR A 217 -6.97 0.33 5.44
CA TYR A 217 -7.13 -1.12 5.37
C TYR A 217 -7.55 -1.58 3.97
N VAL A 218 -8.57 -0.93 3.39
CA VAL A 218 -9.09 -1.22 2.04
C VAL A 218 -7.98 -1.05 0.98
N HIS A 219 -7.17 0.00 1.07
CA HIS A 219 -6.05 0.21 0.15
C HIS A 219 -4.98 -0.89 0.21
N ARG A 220 -4.77 -1.50 1.38
CA ARG A 220 -3.83 -2.61 1.56
C ARG A 220 -4.42 -3.91 0.99
N VAL A 221 -5.65 -4.25 1.35
CA VAL A 221 -6.27 -5.51 0.92
C VAL A 221 -6.64 -5.49 -0.56
N GLY A 222 -6.94 -4.32 -1.14
CA GLY A 222 -7.13 -4.13 -2.58
C GLY A 222 -5.88 -4.38 -3.44
N ARG A 223 -4.77 -4.86 -2.85
CA ARG A 223 -3.62 -5.42 -3.55
C ARG A 223 -3.85 -6.87 -3.99
N THR A 224 -4.73 -7.60 -3.32
CA THR A 224 -5.22 -8.93 -3.73
C THR A 224 -6.65 -8.83 -4.29
N GLY A 225 -7.20 -9.94 -4.79
CA GLY A 225 -8.59 -9.99 -5.26
C GLY A 225 -8.86 -9.24 -6.57
N ARG A 226 -7.81 -8.92 -7.35
CA ARG A 226 -7.92 -8.12 -8.58
C ARG A 226 -8.33 -8.96 -9.79
N ALA A 227 -9.01 -8.33 -10.75
CA ALA A 227 -9.39 -8.91 -12.03
C ALA A 227 -10.21 -10.22 -11.90
N GLY A 228 -11.12 -10.28 -10.92
CA GLY A 228 -12.00 -11.43 -10.68
C GLY A 228 -11.37 -12.60 -9.94
N ASN A 229 -10.08 -12.53 -9.58
CA ASN A 229 -9.42 -13.57 -8.78
C ASN A 229 -9.84 -13.47 -7.31
N SER A 230 -9.83 -14.61 -6.61
CA SER A 230 -9.96 -14.65 -5.16
C SER A 230 -8.67 -14.22 -4.46
N GLY A 231 -8.81 -13.61 -3.29
CA GLY A 231 -7.68 -13.19 -2.45
C GLY A 231 -7.91 -13.53 -0.98
N MET A 232 -6.84 -13.52 -0.19
CA MET A 232 -6.96 -13.64 1.26
C MET A 232 -6.21 -12.52 1.97
N ALA A 233 -6.92 -11.83 2.87
CA ALA A 233 -6.40 -10.79 3.75
C ALA A 233 -6.32 -11.33 5.19
N VAL A 234 -5.10 -11.47 5.70
CA VAL A 234 -4.81 -11.99 7.03
C VAL A 234 -4.31 -10.87 7.92
N SER A 235 -5.01 -10.58 9.01
CA SER A 235 -4.58 -9.55 9.99
C SER A 235 -4.12 -10.20 11.29
N ILE A 236 -2.94 -9.85 11.77
CA ILE A 236 -2.42 -10.33 13.05
C ILE A 236 -2.52 -9.17 14.04
N VAL A 237 -3.40 -9.31 15.02
CA VAL A 237 -3.78 -8.20 15.91
C VAL A 237 -3.45 -8.54 17.35
N SER A 238 -3.04 -7.53 18.10
CA SER A 238 -2.98 -7.57 19.55
C SER A 238 -4.39 -7.57 20.15
N PRO A 239 -4.56 -7.99 21.42
CA PRO A 239 -5.84 -7.89 22.12
C PRO A 239 -6.44 -6.47 22.08
N LYS A 240 -5.60 -5.43 22.07
CA LYS A 240 -6.03 -4.02 21.99
C LYS A 240 -6.56 -3.67 20.59
N GLU A 241 -5.96 -4.20 19.54
CA GLU A 241 -6.35 -3.94 18.14
C GLU A 241 -7.60 -4.72 17.70
N VAL A 242 -8.12 -5.65 18.51
CA VAL A 242 -9.40 -6.33 18.23
C VAL A 242 -10.55 -5.32 18.13
N ALA A 243 -10.50 -4.22 18.88
CA ALA A 243 -11.48 -3.14 18.77
C ALA A 243 -11.47 -2.51 17.36
N THR A 244 -10.29 -2.31 16.77
CA THR A 244 -10.11 -1.80 15.41
C THR A 244 -10.75 -2.72 14.37
N ILE A 245 -10.62 -4.04 14.52
CA ILE A 245 -11.29 -5.01 13.63
C ILE A 245 -12.82 -4.87 13.68
N LYS A 246 -13.40 -4.59 14.86
CA LYS A 246 -14.84 -4.35 14.98
C LYS A 246 -15.26 -3.07 14.25
N ILE A 247 -14.47 -2.01 14.33
CA ILE A 247 -14.69 -0.77 13.58
C ILE A 247 -14.71 -1.08 12.08
N TYR A 248 -13.74 -1.85 11.57
CA TYR A 248 -13.71 -2.23 10.15
C TYR A 248 -14.97 -2.97 9.72
N ARG A 249 -15.41 -3.99 10.48
CA ARG A 249 -16.63 -4.75 10.14
C ARG A 249 -17.85 -3.84 10.01
N ASN A 250 -17.99 -2.88 10.92
CA ASN A 250 -19.15 -1.99 10.95
C ASN A 250 -19.08 -0.94 9.83
N THR A 251 -17.92 -0.30 9.65
CA THR A 251 -17.75 0.78 8.66
C THR A 251 -17.71 0.25 7.23
N LEU A 252 -17.02 -0.86 7.00
CA LEU A 252 -16.83 -1.44 5.67
C LEU A 252 -17.91 -2.47 5.32
N LYS A 253 -18.74 -2.87 6.28
CA LYS A 253 -19.77 -3.92 6.13
C LYS A 253 -19.21 -5.25 5.58
N ILE A 254 -17.97 -5.58 5.94
CA ILE A 254 -17.29 -6.84 5.58
C ILE A 254 -17.24 -7.81 6.75
N ASN A 255 -17.28 -9.12 6.45
CA ASN A 255 -17.06 -10.14 7.45
C ASN A 255 -15.56 -10.43 7.62
N ILE A 256 -15.00 -10.14 8.80
CA ILE A 256 -13.61 -10.47 9.14
C ILE A 256 -13.63 -11.56 10.22
N SER A 257 -13.35 -12.81 9.88
CA SER A 257 -13.53 -13.93 10.82
C SER A 257 -12.31 -14.15 11.72
N GLU A 258 -12.53 -14.43 13.00
CA GLU A 258 -11.42 -14.78 13.91
C GLU A 258 -10.98 -16.21 13.64
N LYS A 259 -9.68 -16.45 13.62
CA LYS A 259 -9.10 -17.78 13.46
C LYS A 259 -7.99 -18.01 14.49
N THR A 260 -7.68 -19.27 14.75
CA THR A 260 -6.55 -19.68 15.59
C THR A 260 -5.76 -20.79 14.90
N LEU A 261 -4.46 -20.88 15.22
CA LEU A 261 -3.61 -21.95 14.74
C LEU A 261 -3.60 -23.10 15.76
N TYR A 262 -3.90 -24.31 15.32
CA TYR A 262 -3.84 -25.52 16.14
C TYR A 262 -3.23 -26.66 15.33
N GLU A 263 -2.15 -27.26 15.84
CA GLU A 263 -1.42 -28.36 15.17
C GLU A 263 -1.09 -28.07 13.69
N GLY A 264 -0.71 -26.82 13.39
CA GLY A 264 -0.37 -26.38 12.03
C GLY A 264 -1.56 -26.12 11.11
N LYS A 265 -2.80 -26.22 11.60
CA LYS A 265 -4.04 -25.95 10.86
C LYS A 265 -4.72 -24.67 11.34
N ILE A 266 -5.40 -23.99 10.42
CA ILE A 266 -6.25 -22.83 10.72
C ILE A 266 -7.64 -23.34 11.11
N VAL A 267 -8.11 -22.97 12.30
CA VAL A 267 -9.41 -23.40 12.85
C VAL A 267 -10.16 -22.25 13.49
N GLU A 268 -11.48 -22.43 13.67
CA GLU A 268 -12.32 -21.51 14.44
C GLU A 268 -11.92 -21.49 15.93
N PRO A 269 -11.94 -20.32 16.59
CA PRO A 269 -11.82 -20.23 18.04
C PRO A 269 -12.87 -21.12 18.73
N GLY A 270 -12.46 -21.94 19.71
CA GLY A 270 -13.37 -22.82 20.45
C GLY A 270 -13.54 -24.25 19.93
N LYS A 271 -13.21 -24.56 18.66
CA LYS A 271 -13.15 -25.95 18.15
C LYS A 271 -12.00 -26.79 18.74
N ARG A 272 -11.18 -26.20 19.63
CA ARG A 272 -10.13 -26.88 20.42
C ARG A 272 -10.64 -28.10 21.22
N ARG A 273 -11.94 -28.20 21.50
CA ARG A 273 -12.53 -29.28 22.33
C ARG A 273 -12.96 -30.54 21.57
N SER A 274 -13.16 -30.51 20.25
CA SER A 274 -13.70 -31.68 19.51
C SER A 274 -12.65 -32.73 19.14
N PHE A 275 -11.39 -32.33 18.94
CA PHE A 275 -10.32 -33.27 18.56
C PHE A 275 -9.82 -34.16 19.70
N LYS A 276 -10.02 -33.75 20.97
CA LYS A 276 -9.64 -34.57 22.14
C LYS A 276 -10.52 -35.80 22.37
N ARG A 277 -11.65 -35.96 21.66
CA ARG A 277 -12.62 -37.04 21.92
C ARG A 277 -12.54 -38.24 20.97
N VAL A 278 -11.74 -38.19 19.90
CA VAL A 278 -11.73 -39.27 18.88
C VAL A 278 -10.56 -40.24 19.04
N SER A 279 -9.55 -39.96 19.86
CA SER A 279 -8.36 -40.82 20.05
C SER A 279 -8.41 -41.71 21.31
N LYS A 280 -9.58 -42.23 21.67
CA LYS A 280 -9.70 -43.37 22.59
C LYS A 280 -10.66 -44.40 22.02
N LYS A 281 -10.13 -45.29 21.19
CA LYS A 281 -10.50 -46.71 21.09
C LYS A 281 -9.28 -47.48 20.65
#